data_AF-A0A7V8XJ87-F1
#
_entry.id   AF-A0A7V8XJ87-F1
#
_cell.length_a   1.000
_cell.length_b   1.000
_cell.length_c   1.000
_cell.angle_alpha   90.00
_cell.angle_beta   90.00
_cell.angle_gamma   90.00
#
_symmetry.space_group_name_H-M   'P 1'
#
loop_
_entity.id
_entity.type
_entity.pdbx_description
1 polymer ?
#
loop_
_entity_poly.entity_id
_entity_poly.type
_entity_poly.pdbx_seq_one_letter_code
_entity_poly.pdbx_strand_id
1 'polypeptide(L)' 'MKTIVFAVGARPNFIKAAPVIEALQRRRSLRLIVVHTGQHYDQRLSNDILVELGFPAPDHFLGIGSGTHAEQTGNTLIR' A
#
# COMPACT_ATOMS: atom_id res chain seq x y z
N MET A 1 -22.23 3.61 0.00
CA MET A 1 -20.85 4.08 0.26
C MET A 1 -19.94 3.45 -0.79
N LYS A 2 -19.17 4.23 -1.56
CA LYS A 2 -18.27 3.66 -2.59
C LYS A 2 -16.96 3.24 -1.94
N THR A 3 -16.37 2.13 -2.37
CA THR A 3 -15.07 1.65 -1.87
C THR A 3 -13.98 1.95 -2.89
N ILE A 4 -12.83 2.46 -2.44
CA ILE A 4 -11.62 2.65 -3.24
C ILE A 4 -10.51 1.85 -2.61
N VAL A 5 -9.83 1.03 -3.40
CA VAL A 5 -8.72 0.19 -2.94
C VAL A 5 -7.40 0.76 -3.45
N PHE A 6 -6.46 0.98 -2.54
CA PHE A 6 -5.09 1.35 -2.81
C PHE A 6 -4.20 0.11 -2.70
N ALA A 7 -3.84 -0.48 -3.83
CA ALA A 7 -2.85 -1.55 -3.89
C ALA A 7 -1.45 -0.95 -4.03
N VAL A 8 -0.60 -1.12 -3.01
CA VAL A 8 0.73 -0.50 -2.92
C VAL A 8 1.80 -1.55 -2.57
N GLY A 9 2.97 -1.44 -3.21
CA GLY A 9 4.02 -2.45 -3.07
C GLY A 9 5.44 -1.92 -3.05
N ALA A 10 5.70 -0.71 -3.52
CA ALA A 10 7.03 -0.13 -3.57
C ALA A 10 7.05 1.31 -3.02
N ARG A 11 8.23 1.78 -2.60
CA ARG A 11 8.44 3.15 -2.09
C ARG A 11 7.77 4.25 -2.95
N PRO A 12 7.87 4.25 -4.29
CA PRO A 12 7.21 5.26 -5.11
C PRO A 12 5.67 5.22 -5.04
N ASN A 13 5.07 4.06 -4.74
CA ASN A 13 3.62 3.97 -4.57
C ASN A 13 3.17 4.71 -3.31
N PHE A 14 3.85 4.51 -2.18
CA PHE A 14 3.50 5.16 -0.92
C PHE A 14 3.59 6.68 -0.99
N ILE A 15 4.69 7.20 -1.55
CA ILE A 15 4.90 8.65 -1.74
C ILE A 15 3.77 9.27 -2.58
N LYS A 16 3.33 8.57 -3.63
CA LYS A 16 2.27 9.06 -4.52
C LYS A 16 0.87 8.87 -3.94
N ALA A 17 0.63 7.79 -3.20
CA ALA A 17 -0.68 7.46 -2.66
C ALA A 17 -1.01 8.26 -1.39
N ALA A 18 -0.01 8.61 -0.56
CA ALA A 18 -0.20 9.34 0.69
C ALA A 18 -1.09 10.59 0.54
N PRO A 19 -0.77 11.58 -0.32
CA PRO A 19 -1.60 12.79 -0.43
C PRO A 19 -3.00 12.51 -1.00
N VAL A 20 -3.16 11.47 -1.81
CA VAL A 20 -4.47 11.08 -2.38
C VAL A 20 -5.35 10.46 -1.31
N ILE A 21 -4.80 9.55 -0.50
CA ILE A 21 -5.48 8.92 0.63
C ILE A 21 -5.93 10.00 1.62
N GLU A 22 -5.01 10.89 2.03
CA GLU A 22 -5.31 11.98 2.96
C GLU A 22 -6.48 12.85 2.46
N ALA A 23 -6.46 13.23 1.17
CA ALA A 23 -7.53 14.02 0.57
C ALA A 23 -8.89 13.29 0.53
N LEU A 24 -8.88 11.98 0.31
CA LEU A 24 -10.09 11.17 0.20
C LEU A 24 -10.66 10.73 1.56
N GLN A 25 -9.82 10.57 2.60
CA GLN A 25 -10.25 10.23 3.96
C GLN A 25 -11.24 11.26 4.53
N ARG A 26 -11.14 12.53 4.11
CA ARG A 26 -12.05 13.60 4.51
C ARG A 26 -13.47 13.44 3.94
N ARG A 27 -13.68 12.51 2.99
CA ARG A 27 -14.97 12.28 2.32
C ARG A 27 -15.72 11.12 2.97
N ARG A 28 -16.75 11.43 3.77
CA ARG A 28 -17.58 10.42 4.48
C ARG A 28 -18.33 9.44 3.57
N SER A 29 -18.48 9.74 2.27
CA SER A 29 -19.15 8.86 1.30
C SER A 29 -18.25 7.76 0.73
N LEU A 30 -16.96 7.77 1.07
CA LEU A 30 -15.95 6.83 0.61
C LEU A 30 -15.45 5.95 1.75
N ARG A 31 -15.29 4.66 1.46
CA ARG A 31 -14.48 3.74 2.26
C ARG A 31 -13.17 3.52 1.52
N LEU A 32 -12.05 3.77 2.18
CA LEU A 32 -10.73 3.50 1.63
C LEU A 32 -10.22 2.19 2.22
N ILE A 33 -9.61 1.36 1.39
CA ILE A 33 -8.93 0.13 1.80
C ILE A 33 -7.51 0.20 1.27
N VAL A 34 -6.52 -0.07 2.12
CA VAL A 34 -5.10 -0.10 1.78
C VAL A 34 -4.63 -1.55 1.80
N VAL A 35 -4.20 -2.02 0.63
CA VAL A 35 -3.60 -3.35 0.46
C VAL A 35 -2.11 -3.17 0.19
N HIS A 36 -1.28 -3.61 1.12
CA HIS A 36 0.16 -3.62 0.94
C HIS A 36 0.63 -5.01 0.47
N THR A 37 1.19 -5.08 -0.73
CA THR A 37 1.60 -6.36 -1.36
C THR A 37 2.81 -7.01 -0.68
N GLY A 38 3.60 -6.27 0.11
CA GLY A 38 4.80 -6.77 0.75
C GLY A 38 5.99 -6.97 -0.20
N GLN A 39 5.98 -6.34 -1.37
CA GLN A 39 7.17 -6.17 -2.20
C GLN A 39 8.11 -5.14 -1.52
N HIS A 40 9.43 -5.27 -1.69
CA HIS A 40 10.52 -4.54 -0.99
C HIS A 40 10.82 -4.96 0.48
N TYR A 41 12.04 -5.49 0.66
CA TYR A 41 12.67 -5.83 1.94
C TYR A 41 13.51 -4.66 2.46
N ASP A 42 12.86 -3.68 3.07
CA ASP A 42 13.54 -2.91 4.09
C ASP A 42 12.53 -2.36 5.09
N GLN A 43 12.05 -3.23 5.99
CA GLN A 43 11.11 -2.86 7.07
C GLN A 43 11.58 -1.65 7.88
N ARG A 44 12.90 -1.45 7.98
CA ARG A 44 13.50 -0.27 8.63
C ARG A 44 13.38 0.97 7.76
N LEU A 45 13.68 0.89 6.46
CA LEU A 45 13.61 2.04 5.56
C LEU A 45 12.17 2.43 5.18
N SER A 46 11.23 1.48 5.22
CA SER A 46 9.83 1.69 4.86
C SER A 46 8.99 2.26 6.00
N ASN A 47 9.21 1.87 7.25
CA ASN A 47 8.33 2.31 8.33
C ASN A 47 8.51 3.80 8.65
N ASP A 48 9.74 4.29 8.68
CA ASP A 48 10.02 5.70 8.98
C ASP A 48 9.38 6.62 7.94
N ILE A 49 9.47 6.28 6.64
CA ILE A 49 8.86 7.09 5.59
C ILE A 49 7.32 7.02 5.61
N LEU A 50 6.72 5.88 5.99
CA LEU A 50 5.26 5.80 6.12
C LEU A 50 4.76 6.66 7.28
N VAL A 51 5.49 6.67 8.40
CA VAL A 51 5.19 7.53 9.54
C VAL A 51 5.32 9.00 9.16
N GLU A 52 6.42 9.38 8.48
CA GLU A 52 6.63 10.76 8.00
C GLU A 52 5.54 11.22 7.03
N LEU A 53 5.08 10.33 6.15
CA LEU A 53 3.99 10.60 5.21
C LEU A 53 2.60 10.63 5.86
N GLY A 54 2.48 10.26 7.14
CA GLY A 54 1.18 10.03 7.78
C GLY A 54 0.37 8.93 7.07
N PHE A 55 1.06 7.99 6.43
CA PHE A 55 0.43 6.94 5.66
C PHE A 55 -0.32 5.99 6.60
N PRO A 56 -1.59 5.66 6.33
CA PRO A 56 -2.35 4.77 7.22
C PRO A 56 -1.74 3.37 7.22
N ALA A 57 -1.92 2.67 8.35
CA ALA A 57 -1.64 1.24 8.40
C ALA A 57 -2.45 0.49 7.31
N PRO A 58 -1.88 -0.55 6.69
CA PRO A 58 -2.62 -1.32 5.70
C PRO A 58 -3.75 -2.12 6.36
N ASP A 59 -4.92 -2.13 5.71
CA ASP A 59 -6.02 -3.03 6.07
C ASP A 59 -5.67 -4.50 5.76
N HIS A 60 -4.87 -4.71 4.71
CA HIS A 60 -4.38 -6.02 4.30
C HIS A 60 -2.89 -5.97 3.94
N PHE A 61 -2.11 -6.93 4.44
CA PHE A 61 -0.71 -7.13 4.08
C PHE A 61 -0.51 -8.52 3.47
N LEU A 62 -0.13 -8.59 2.19
CA LEU A 62 -0.05 -9.86 1.43
C LEU A 62 1.28 -10.61 1.60
N GLY A 63 2.32 -9.95 2.10
CA GLY A 63 3.61 -10.59 2.40
C GLY A 63 4.28 -11.30 1.22
N ILE A 64 4.16 -10.79 -0.01
CA ILE A 64 4.66 -11.46 -1.22
C ILE A 64 6.19 -11.57 -1.24
N GLY A 65 6.89 -10.59 -0.66
CA GLY A 65 8.34 -10.62 -0.52
C GLY A 65 9.11 -10.37 -1.83
N SER A 66 10.37 -10.81 -1.83
CA SER A 66 11.29 -10.72 -2.95
C SER A 66 11.18 -11.97 -3.83
N GLY A 67 11.45 -11.79 -5.12
CA GLY A 67 11.48 -12.84 -6.13
C GLY A 67 11.79 -12.24 -7.49
N THR A 68 11.73 -13.04 -8.53
CA THR A 68 11.70 -12.54 -9.90
C THR A 68 10.45 -11.68 -10.11
N HIS A 69 10.48 -10.80 -11.11
CA HIS A 69 9.32 -10.00 -11.49
C HIS A 69 8.09 -10.89 -11.75
N ALA A 70 8.28 -12.03 -12.41
CA ALA A 70 7.20 -12.97 -12.70
C ALA A 70 6.59 -13.57 -11.43
N GLU A 71 7.41 -14.01 -10.47
CA GLU A 71 6.94 -14.53 -9.19
C GLU A 71 6.20 -13.47 -8.39
N GLN A 72 6.75 -12.25 -8.31
CA GLN A 72 6.12 -11.15 -7.60
C GLN A 72 4.76 -10.78 -8.21
N THR A 73 4.68 -10.67 -9.54
CA THR A 73 3.41 -10.40 -10.24
C THR A 73 2.42 -11.54 -10.05
N GLY A 74 2.85 -12.79 -10.27
CA GLY A 74 1.99 -13.97 -10.13
C GLY A 74 1.41 -14.08 -8.72
N ASN A 75 2.25 -13.95 -7.70
CA ASN A 75 1.81 -13.97 -6.30
C ASN A 75 0.88 -12.81 -5.95
N THR A 76 0.98 -11.66 -6.62
CA THR A 76 0.06 -10.51 -6.42
C THR A 76 -1.32 -10.76 -6.99
N LEU A 77 -1.42 -11.57 -8.06
CA LEU A 77 -2.69 -11.87 -8.72
C LEU A 77 -3.51 -12.95 -8.02
N ILE A 78 -2.85 -13.85 -7.26
CA ILE A 78 -3.50 -15.04 -6.68
C ILE A 78 -3.76 -14.95 -5.17
N ARG A 79 -3.22 -13.94 -4.47
CA ARG A 79 -3.43 -13.71 -3.03
C ARG A 79 -4.42 -12.58 -2.80
#